data_AF-A0A851I483-F1
#
_entry.id   AF-A0A851I483-F1
#
_cell.length_a   1.000
_cell.length_b   1.000
_cell.length_c   1.000
_cell.angle_alpha   90.00
_cell.angle_beta   90.00
_cell.angle_gamma   90.00
#
_symmetry.space_group_name_H-M   'P 1'
#
loop_
_entity.id
_entity.type
_entity.pdbx_description
1 polymer ?
#
loop_
_entity_poly.entity_id
_entity_poly.type
_entity_poly.pdbx_seq_one_letter_code
_entity_poly.pdbx_strand_id
1 'polypeptide(L)'
;MKIVKNYYDRFKVLNPRYSEVKLGIIAAIIIYFIARIFFTTKISRDMIISFAVFVISMTLHEVAHGYVAYKFGDDTAKRKGRITLNPLKHIDLTGIILPILILLSGFKFLVGWAKPVPVNFYNLRPHRLGLFCVAIAGIVVNFTLALISLVLLKFLGKHLDIENIFMTILLYIYLINLLLGLFNLIPITPLDGGRIVYSFSGEKVREFYNKIERYGILIIFVIVYFGSSFLTHGFLEIVEFFLRLAGINISLFL
;
A
#
# COMPACT_ATOMS: atom_id res chain seq x y z
N MET A 1 -2.12 18.09 -19.88
CA MET A 1 -1.38 17.92 -21.16
C MET A 1 0.14 17.83 -21.03
N LYS A 2 0.83 18.75 -20.34
CA LYS A 2 2.31 18.74 -20.19
C LYS A 2 2.89 17.44 -19.59
N ILE A 3 2.23 16.84 -18.60
CA ILE A 3 2.70 15.60 -17.96
C ILE A 3 2.67 14.41 -18.93
N VAL A 4 1.58 14.27 -19.68
CA VAL A 4 1.41 13.20 -20.66
C VAL A 4 2.45 13.32 -21.79
N LYS A 5 2.71 14.55 -22.24
CA LYS A 5 3.75 14.82 -23.24
C LYS A 5 5.15 14.41 -22.75
N ASN A 6 5.51 14.79 -21.52
CA ASN A 6 6.79 14.39 -20.92
C ASN A 6 6.95 12.85 -20.79
N TYR A 7 5.87 12.13 -20.51
CA TYR A 7 5.90 10.65 -20.48
C TYR A 7 6.08 10.05 -21.88
N TYR A 8 5.35 10.56 -22.87
CA TYR A 8 5.48 10.15 -24.26
C TYR A 8 6.91 10.36 -24.79
N ASP A 9 7.47 11.55 -24.55
CA ASP A 9 8.81 11.90 -25.00
C ASP A 9 9.88 11.00 -24.35
N ARG A 10 9.78 10.75 -23.03
CA ARG A 10 10.65 9.79 -22.34
C ARG A 10 10.49 8.36 -22.85
N PHE A 11 9.27 7.90 -23.10
CA PHE A 11 9.02 6.55 -23.59
C PHE A 11 9.61 6.35 -25.00
N LYS A 12 9.49 7.37 -25.86
CA LYS A 12 10.05 7.36 -27.22
C LYS A 12 11.58 7.32 -27.21
N VAL A 13 12.21 8.07 -26.31
CA VAL A 13 13.68 8.03 -26.11
C VAL A 13 14.15 6.66 -25.63
N LEU A 14 13.41 6.02 -24.72
CA LEU A 14 13.76 4.70 -24.17
C LEU A 14 13.41 3.53 -25.11
N ASN A 15 12.45 3.71 -26.03
CA ASN A 15 11.96 2.69 -26.95
C ASN A 15 11.93 3.20 -28.40
N PRO A 16 13.08 3.46 -29.04
CA PRO A 16 13.13 4.15 -30.35
C PRO A 16 12.49 3.36 -31.51
N ARG A 17 12.37 2.03 -31.40
CA ARG A 17 11.68 1.19 -32.39
C ARG A 17 10.23 0.92 -32.00
N TYR A 18 9.32 1.21 -32.93
CA TYR A 18 7.87 0.96 -32.82
C TYR A 18 7.23 1.55 -31.55
N SER A 19 7.75 2.68 -31.06
CA SER A 19 7.25 3.36 -29.86
C SER A 19 5.74 3.61 -29.91
N GLU A 20 5.23 4.01 -31.07
CA GLU A 20 3.82 4.34 -31.27
C GLU A 20 2.93 3.11 -31.24
N VAL A 21 3.37 2.01 -31.87
CA VAL A 21 2.65 0.72 -31.85
C VAL A 21 2.66 0.13 -30.43
N LYS A 22 3.80 0.17 -29.73
CA LYS A 22 3.90 -0.31 -28.34
C LYS A 22 3.00 0.50 -27.40
N LEU A 23 2.98 1.83 -27.54
CA LEU A 23 2.08 2.69 -26.78
C LEU A 23 0.61 2.42 -27.13
N GLY A 24 0.30 2.20 -28.41
CA GLY A 24 -1.03 1.82 -28.87
C GLY A 24 -1.52 0.52 -28.24
N ILE A 25 -0.67 -0.51 -28.20
CA ILE A 25 -0.98 -1.80 -27.55
C ILE A 25 -1.18 -1.61 -26.04
N ILE A 26 -0.28 -0.89 -25.36
CA ILE A 26 -0.41 -0.62 -23.91
C ILE A 26 -1.71 0.13 -23.62
N ALA A 27 -2.01 1.17 -24.41
CA ALA A 27 -3.24 1.94 -24.26
C ALA A 27 -4.48 1.07 -24.50
N ALA A 28 -4.49 0.23 -25.53
CA ALA A 28 -5.59 -0.68 -25.84
C ALA A 28 -5.82 -1.70 -24.71
N ILE A 29 -4.75 -2.27 -24.13
CA ILE A 29 -4.82 -3.17 -22.98
C ILE A 29 -5.43 -2.44 -21.77
N ILE A 30 -4.94 -1.24 -21.45
CA ILE A 30 -5.47 -0.43 -20.34
C ILE A 30 -6.95 -0.09 -20.57
N ILE A 31 -7.33 0.36 -21.76
CA ILE A 31 -8.72 0.69 -22.12
C ILE A 31 -9.62 -0.53 -22.02
N TYR A 32 -9.20 -1.67 -22.56
CA TYR A 32 -9.93 -2.93 -22.46
C TYR A 32 -10.17 -3.32 -21.00
N PHE A 33 -9.17 -3.19 -20.13
CA PHE A 33 -9.34 -3.51 -18.71
C PHE A 33 -10.21 -2.52 -17.96
N ILE A 34 -10.07 -1.22 -18.22
CA ILE A 34 -10.96 -0.19 -17.65
C ILE A 34 -12.40 -0.45 -18.09
N ALA A 35 -12.61 -0.71 -19.38
CA ALA A 35 -13.92 -1.06 -19.93
C ALA A 35 -14.45 -2.35 -19.29
N ARG A 36 -13.63 -3.40 -19.18
CA ARG A 36 -14.03 -4.65 -18.53
C ARG A 36 -14.43 -4.43 -17.07
N ILE A 37 -13.67 -3.65 -16.30
CA ILE A 37 -14.03 -3.30 -14.93
C ILE A 37 -15.37 -2.56 -14.90
N PHE A 38 -15.53 -1.55 -15.75
CA PHE A 38 -16.72 -0.70 -15.79
C PHE A 38 -17.99 -1.44 -16.25
N PHE A 39 -17.87 -2.35 -17.23
CA PHE A 39 -18.99 -3.09 -17.81
C PHE A 39 -19.26 -4.44 -17.12
N THR A 40 -18.31 -5.00 -16.38
CA THR A 40 -18.46 -6.30 -15.67
C THR A 40 -18.74 -6.12 -14.18
N THR A 41 -18.25 -5.05 -13.55
CA THR A 41 -18.31 -4.88 -12.10
C THR A 41 -19.38 -3.85 -11.74
N LYS A 42 -20.47 -4.29 -11.10
CA LYS A 42 -21.39 -3.36 -10.44
C LYS A 42 -20.65 -2.72 -9.26
N ILE A 43 -20.50 -1.40 -9.27
CA ILE A 43 -19.90 -0.67 -8.16
C ILE A 43 -20.82 -0.84 -6.94
N SER A 44 -20.36 -1.60 -5.94
CA SER A 44 -21.08 -1.77 -4.69
C SER A 44 -20.75 -0.66 -3.70
N ARG A 45 -21.66 -0.42 -2.75
CA ARG A 45 -21.42 0.48 -1.61
C ARG A 45 -20.12 0.13 -0.87
N ASP A 46 -19.88 -1.16 -0.68
CA ASP A 46 -18.72 -1.70 0.00
C ASP A 46 -17.41 -1.37 -0.71
N MET A 47 -17.38 -1.44 -2.06
CA MET A 47 -16.20 -1.04 -2.84
C MET A 47 -15.86 0.44 -2.67
N ILE A 48 -16.89 1.31 -2.61
CA ILE A 48 -16.70 2.75 -2.42
C ILE A 48 -16.12 3.02 -1.03
N ILE A 49 -16.70 2.39 0.00
CA ILE A 49 -16.24 2.52 1.39
C ILE A 49 -14.81 1.99 1.53
N SER A 50 -14.53 0.79 1.04
CA SER A 50 -13.21 0.17 1.14
C SER A 50 -12.15 1.02 0.42
N PHE A 51 -12.47 1.56 -0.75
CA PHE A 51 -11.56 2.43 -1.49
C PHE A 51 -11.29 3.76 -0.75
N ALA A 52 -12.33 4.40 -0.20
CA ALA A 52 -12.16 5.63 0.58
C ALA A 52 -11.29 5.39 1.83
N VAL A 53 -11.57 4.31 2.57
CA VAL A 53 -10.77 3.90 3.74
C VAL A 53 -9.32 3.61 3.33
N PHE A 54 -9.11 2.91 2.22
CA PHE A 54 -7.78 2.61 1.69
C PHE A 54 -6.97 3.88 1.40
N VAL A 55 -7.56 4.83 0.68
CA VAL A 55 -6.89 6.09 0.33
C VAL A 55 -6.50 6.89 1.57
N ILE A 56 -7.40 6.98 2.57
CA ILE A 56 -7.13 7.66 3.83
C ILE A 56 -6.03 6.93 4.61
N SER A 57 -6.10 5.60 4.71
CA SER A 57 -5.13 4.78 5.45
C SER A 57 -3.73 4.87 4.86
N MET A 58 -3.61 4.79 3.53
CA MET A 58 -2.34 5.01 2.83
C MET A 58 -1.81 6.42 3.03
N THR A 59 -2.67 7.44 3.01
CA THR A 59 -2.26 8.82 3.24
C THR A 59 -1.66 8.99 4.64
N LEU A 60 -2.30 8.43 5.67
CA LEU A 60 -1.81 8.50 7.04
C LEU A 60 -0.48 7.76 7.21
N HIS A 61 -0.33 6.58 6.60
CA HIS A 61 0.91 5.82 6.56
C HIS A 61 2.07 6.64 5.96
N GLU A 62 1.87 7.22 4.79
CA GLU A 62 2.87 8.04 4.09
C GLU A 62 3.23 9.32 4.85
N VAL A 63 2.24 9.97 5.45
CA VAL A 63 2.46 11.14 6.31
C VAL A 63 3.28 10.77 7.53
N ALA A 64 3.11 9.57 8.10
CA ALA A 64 3.89 9.09 9.23
C ALA A 64 5.39 9.00 8.87
N HIS A 65 5.72 8.41 7.71
CA HIS A 65 7.10 8.37 7.23
C HIS A 65 7.69 9.78 7.09
N GLY A 66 6.99 10.69 6.44
CA GLY A 66 7.44 12.07 6.25
C GLY A 66 7.61 12.83 7.57
N TYR A 67 6.69 12.63 8.52
CA TYR A 67 6.73 13.27 9.83
C TYR A 67 7.92 12.76 10.66
N VAL A 68 8.13 11.45 10.71
CA VAL A 68 9.25 10.86 11.44
C VAL A 68 10.57 11.24 10.78
N ALA A 69 10.66 11.22 9.45
CA ALA A 69 11.85 11.67 8.73
C ALA A 69 12.22 13.12 9.09
N TYR A 70 11.22 14.01 9.15
CA TYR A 70 11.39 15.39 9.59
C TYR A 70 11.91 15.50 11.03
N LYS A 71 11.40 14.68 11.95
CA LYS A 71 11.88 14.62 13.34
C LYS A 71 13.33 14.14 13.45
N PHE A 72 13.78 13.29 12.54
CA PHE A 72 15.16 12.82 12.45
C PHE A 72 16.07 13.69 11.58
N GLY A 73 15.61 14.88 11.16
CA GLY A 73 16.43 15.88 10.47
C GLY A 73 16.28 15.95 8.95
N ASP A 74 15.45 15.11 8.33
CA ASP A 74 15.14 15.20 6.89
C ASP A 74 13.85 15.99 6.62
N ASP A 75 13.99 17.24 6.19
CA ASP A 75 12.89 18.13 5.83
C ASP A 75 12.45 18.03 4.36
N THR A 76 12.97 17.05 3.59
CA THR A 76 12.65 16.87 2.16
C THR A 76 11.14 16.75 1.90
N ALA A 77 10.44 15.92 2.66
CA ALA A 77 8.99 15.75 2.57
C ALA A 77 8.23 17.03 2.92
N LYS A 78 8.71 17.75 3.95
CA LYS A 78 8.12 19.01 4.42
C LYS A 78 8.23 20.10 3.36
N ARG A 79 9.43 20.32 2.80
CA ARG A 79 9.68 21.31 1.74
C ARG A 79 8.88 21.03 0.47
N LYS A 80 8.65 19.76 0.15
CA LYS A 80 7.81 19.35 -1.00
C LYS A 80 6.31 19.41 -0.70
N GLY A 81 5.90 19.85 0.50
CA GLY A 81 4.50 19.96 0.89
C GLY A 81 3.77 18.61 0.94
N ARG A 82 4.51 17.52 1.19
CA ARG A 82 4.02 16.13 1.20
C ARG A 82 3.64 15.64 2.61
N ILE A 83 4.03 16.35 3.67
CA ILE A 83 3.48 16.10 5.01
C ILE A 83 2.10 16.78 5.08
N THR A 84 1.09 16.14 4.51
CA THR A 84 -0.27 16.68 4.41
C THR A 84 -1.29 15.55 4.41
N LEU A 85 -2.45 15.79 5.04
CA LEU A 85 -3.57 14.86 5.04
C LEU A 85 -4.41 14.93 3.76
N ASN A 86 -4.01 15.74 2.77
CA ASN A 86 -4.68 15.78 1.48
C ASN A 86 -4.29 14.54 0.64
N PRO A 87 -5.22 13.58 0.42
CA PRO A 87 -4.92 12.31 -0.27
C PRO A 87 -4.50 12.52 -1.72
N LEU A 88 -4.98 13.60 -2.37
CA LEU A 88 -4.65 13.90 -3.76
C LEU A 88 -3.15 14.15 -3.97
N LYS A 89 -2.43 14.54 -2.90
CA LYS A 89 -0.97 14.71 -2.96
C LYS A 89 -0.20 13.41 -2.84
N HIS A 90 -0.86 12.29 -2.53
CA HIS A 90 -0.24 10.98 -2.27
C HIS A 90 -0.63 9.91 -3.28
N ILE A 91 -1.64 10.16 -4.11
CA ILE A 91 -2.04 9.26 -5.19
C ILE A 91 -1.07 9.40 -6.37
N ASP A 92 -0.54 8.28 -6.86
CA ASP A 92 0.16 8.21 -8.15
C ASP A 92 -0.75 7.60 -9.22
N LEU A 93 -1.04 8.35 -10.29
CA LEU A 93 -1.78 7.83 -11.44
C LEU A 93 -1.01 6.72 -12.19
N THR A 94 0.33 6.70 -12.11
CA THR A 94 1.15 5.61 -12.68
C THR A 94 1.16 4.36 -11.79
N GLY A 95 0.95 4.54 -10.48
CA GLY A 95 0.79 3.48 -9.49
C GLY A 95 -0.51 2.70 -9.62
N ILE A 96 -1.49 3.17 -10.42
CA ILE A 96 -2.76 2.49 -10.67
C ILE A 96 -2.60 1.20 -11.49
N ILE A 97 -1.50 1.06 -12.24
CA ILE A 97 -1.23 -0.14 -13.05
C ILE A 97 -1.09 -1.39 -12.17
N LEU A 98 -0.42 -1.28 -11.02
CA LEU A 98 -0.19 -2.41 -10.12
C LEU A 98 -1.47 -2.97 -9.47
N PRO A 99 -2.36 -2.17 -8.83
CA PRO A 99 -3.63 -2.66 -8.32
C PRO A 99 -4.54 -3.22 -9.43
N ILE A 100 -4.47 -2.68 -10.66
CA ILE A 100 -5.17 -3.28 -11.82
C ILE A 100 -4.59 -4.67 -12.13
N LEU A 101 -3.27 -4.83 -12.21
CA LEU A 101 -2.62 -6.12 -12.47
C LEU A 101 -2.87 -7.15 -11.35
N ILE A 102 -2.88 -6.70 -10.09
CA ILE A 102 -3.19 -7.55 -8.92
C ILE A 102 -4.64 -8.01 -8.97
N LEU A 103 -5.58 -7.14 -9.35
CA LEU A 103 -6.98 -7.52 -9.60
C LEU A 103 -7.09 -8.60 -10.69
N LEU A 104 -6.26 -8.55 -11.73
CA LEU A 104 -6.22 -9.57 -12.79
C LEU A 104 -5.62 -10.90 -12.35
N SER A 105 -4.80 -10.91 -11.31
CA SER A 105 -4.24 -12.14 -10.73
C SER A 105 -5.22 -12.91 -9.85
N GLY A 106 -6.42 -12.38 -9.59
CA GLY A 106 -7.40 -13.00 -8.70
C GLY A 106 -7.12 -12.77 -7.21
N PHE A 107 -6.12 -11.96 -6.86
CA PHE A 107 -5.88 -11.54 -5.49
C PHE A 107 -7.01 -10.61 -5.03
N LYS A 108 -7.80 -11.08 -4.07
CA LYS A 108 -9.07 -10.44 -3.64
C LYS A 108 -8.88 -9.15 -2.84
N PHE A 109 -7.65 -8.79 -2.50
CA PHE A 109 -7.35 -7.63 -1.68
C PHE A 109 -6.72 -6.50 -2.50
N LEU A 110 -7.23 -5.29 -2.30
CA LEU A 110 -6.69 -4.07 -2.92
C LEU A 110 -5.33 -3.72 -2.29
N VAL A 111 -4.25 -4.13 -2.95
CA VAL A 111 -2.91 -3.58 -2.70
C VAL A 111 -2.69 -2.45 -3.70
N GLY A 112 -3.02 -1.22 -3.29
CA GLY A 112 -2.77 -0.03 -4.10
C GLY A 112 -1.35 0.50 -3.90
N TRP A 113 -0.74 0.97 -4.98
CA TRP A 113 0.55 1.64 -4.94
C TRP A 113 0.35 3.15 -4.78
N ALA A 114 0.68 3.71 -3.61
CA ALA A 114 0.72 5.16 -3.41
C ALA A 114 2.04 5.75 -3.90
N LYS A 115 2.07 7.06 -4.14
CA LYS A 115 3.30 7.77 -4.44
C LYS A 115 4.08 8.00 -3.14
N PRO A 116 5.18 7.27 -2.87
CA PRO A 116 5.84 7.35 -1.58
C PRO A 116 6.29 8.77 -1.28
N VAL A 117 6.23 9.14 -0.01
CA VAL A 117 6.73 10.42 0.48
C VAL A 117 8.25 10.45 0.34
N PRO A 118 8.83 11.50 -0.27
CA PRO A 118 10.25 11.54 -0.52
C PRO A 118 11.01 11.73 0.79
N VAL A 119 11.76 10.69 1.18
CA VAL A 119 12.68 10.71 2.32
C VAL A 119 14.11 10.63 1.81
N ASN A 120 14.96 11.56 2.26
CA ASN A 120 16.39 11.49 2.07
C ASN A 120 17.05 10.84 3.30
N PHE A 121 17.29 9.53 3.21
CA PHE A 121 17.86 8.74 4.31
C PHE A 121 19.27 9.20 4.72
N TYR A 122 20.03 9.88 3.84
CA TYR A 122 21.35 10.42 4.16
C TYR A 122 21.30 11.56 5.20
N ASN A 123 20.17 12.26 5.30
CA ASN A 123 19.99 13.38 6.22
C ASN A 123 19.61 12.95 7.65
N LEU A 124 19.27 11.67 7.86
CA LEU A 124 18.75 11.20 9.14
C LEU A 124 19.84 11.14 10.22
N ARG A 125 19.52 11.65 11.41
CA ARG A 125 20.42 11.71 12.58
C ARG A 125 19.67 11.31 13.87
N PRO A 126 20.14 10.29 14.62
CA PRO A 126 21.17 9.30 14.28
C PRO A 126 20.75 8.42 13.09
N HIS A 127 21.69 8.10 12.18
CA HIS A 127 21.33 7.51 10.88
C HIS A 127 20.60 6.16 10.95
N ARG A 128 21.13 5.19 11.72
CA ARG A 128 20.51 3.86 11.84
C ARG A 128 19.16 3.91 12.53
N LEU A 129 19.07 4.64 13.65
CA LEU A 129 17.84 4.81 14.41
C LEU A 129 16.78 5.54 13.57
N GLY A 130 17.17 6.61 12.87
CA GLY A 130 16.27 7.33 11.98
C GLY A 130 15.76 6.46 10.84
N LEU A 131 16.62 5.65 10.22
CA LEU A 131 16.20 4.73 9.16
C LEU A 131 15.17 3.71 9.67
N PHE A 132 15.43 3.12 10.84
CA PHE A 132 14.48 2.21 11.50
C PHE A 132 13.16 2.89 11.85
N CYS A 133 13.22 4.03 12.55
CA CYS A 133 12.04 4.75 13.00
C CYS A 133 11.19 5.24 11.82
N VAL A 134 11.82 5.71 10.74
CA VAL A 134 11.09 6.06 9.51
C VAL A 134 10.44 4.81 8.94
N ALA A 135 11.16 3.69 8.76
CA ALA A 135 10.60 2.49 8.17
C ALA A 135 9.40 1.94 8.96
N ILE A 136 9.45 1.95 10.29
CA ILE A 136 8.35 1.42 11.11
C ILE A 136 7.19 2.42 11.29
N ALA A 137 7.36 3.70 10.95
CA ALA A 137 6.37 4.75 11.21
C ALA A 137 5.01 4.45 10.56
N GLY A 138 5.01 4.13 9.26
CA GLY A 138 3.80 3.80 8.52
C GLY A 138 3.13 2.53 9.07
N ILE A 139 3.91 1.48 9.31
CA ILE A 139 3.46 0.21 9.90
C ILE A 139 2.76 0.45 11.25
N VAL A 140 3.35 1.26 12.14
CA VAL A 140 2.77 1.59 13.44
C VAL A 140 1.44 2.31 13.28
N VAL A 141 1.33 3.27 12.37
CA VAL A 141 0.06 3.97 12.11
C VAL A 141 -1.01 3.01 11.63
N ASN A 142 -0.70 2.09 10.72
CA ASN A 142 -1.67 1.09 10.28
C ASN A 142 -2.12 0.19 11.45
N PHE A 143 -1.20 -0.42 12.20
CA PHE A 143 -1.60 -1.27 13.33
C PHE A 143 -2.38 -0.49 14.40
N THR A 144 -2.05 0.78 14.61
CA THR A 144 -2.80 1.65 15.54
C THR A 144 -4.23 1.87 15.05
N LEU A 145 -4.43 2.18 13.76
CA LEU A 145 -5.77 2.34 13.17
C LEU A 145 -6.56 1.03 13.22
N ALA A 146 -5.91 -0.11 12.94
CA ALA A 146 -6.52 -1.42 13.03
C ALA A 146 -6.97 -1.73 14.46
N LEU A 147 -6.11 -1.47 15.45
CA LEU A 147 -6.42 -1.68 16.86
C LEU A 147 -7.56 -0.79 17.34
N ILE A 148 -7.53 0.51 17.02
CA ILE A 148 -8.61 1.45 17.37
C ILE A 148 -9.93 0.93 16.79
N SER A 149 -9.94 0.54 15.53
CA SER A 149 -11.16 0.03 14.90
C SER A 149 -11.64 -1.27 15.52
N LEU A 150 -10.74 -2.20 15.84
CA LEU A 150 -11.07 -3.47 16.50
C LEU A 150 -11.70 -3.23 17.88
N VAL A 151 -11.16 -2.28 18.65
CA VAL A 151 -11.71 -1.88 19.95
C VAL A 151 -13.11 -1.28 19.78
N LEU A 152 -13.29 -0.39 18.80
CA LEU A 152 -14.60 0.19 18.51
C LEU A 152 -15.62 -0.86 18.06
N LEU A 153 -15.23 -1.81 17.20
CA LEU A 153 -16.08 -2.93 16.79
C LEU A 153 -16.54 -3.77 17.98
N LYS A 154 -15.64 -4.05 18.94
CA LYS A 154 -15.96 -4.84 20.13
C LYS A 154 -17.03 -4.18 21.01
N PHE A 155 -16.93 -2.86 21.21
CA PHE A 155 -17.84 -2.14 22.10
C PHE A 155 -19.12 -1.69 21.40
N LEU A 156 -19.04 -1.22 20.15
CA LEU A 156 -20.18 -0.69 19.41
C LEU A 156 -20.95 -1.77 18.64
N GLY A 157 -20.29 -2.87 18.25
CA GLY A 157 -20.93 -3.95 17.50
C GLY A 157 -21.99 -4.72 18.27
N LYS A 158 -22.08 -4.55 19.60
CA LYS A 158 -23.17 -5.09 20.42
C LYS A 158 -24.45 -4.25 20.35
N HIS A 159 -24.33 -3.00 19.91
CA HIS A 159 -25.40 -2.00 19.94
C HIS A 159 -25.86 -1.57 18.54
N LEU A 160 -25.14 -1.97 17.49
CA LEU A 160 -25.39 -1.59 16.11
C LEU A 160 -25.61 -2.83 15.25
N ASP A 161 -26.63 -2.80 14.39
CA ASP A 161 -26.89 -3.87 13.43
C ASP A 161 -25.72 -4.06 12.45
N ILE A 162 -25.55 -5.30 11.97
CA ILE A 162 -24.48 -5.70 11.03
C ILE A 162 -24.59 -4.94 9.70
N GLU A 163 -25.80 -4.54 9.30
CA GLU A 163 -26.04 -3.76 8.06
C GLU A 163 -25.70 -2.27 8.20
N ASN A 164 -25.35 -1.81 9.41
CA ASN A 164 -25.05 -0.43 9.68
C ASN A 164 -23.76 0.02 8.95
N ILE A 165 -23.85 1.14 8.22
CA ILE A 165 -22.72 1.72 7.49
C ILE A 165 -21.49 2.01 8.34
N PHE A 166 -21.70 2.38 9.60
CA PHE A 166 -20.63 2.64 10.53
C PHE A 166 -19.85 1.36 10.86
N MET A 167 -20.55 0.24 11.05
CA MET A 167 -19.93 -1.08 11.29
C MET A 167 -19.14 -1.54 10.06
N THR A 168 -19.69 -1.34 8.85
CA THR A 168 -18.98 -1.62 7.60
C THR A 168 -17.68 -0.81 7.49
N ILE A 169 -17.73 0.49 7.79
CA ILE A 169 -16.54 1.37 7.75
C ILE A 169 -15.48 0.90 8.74
N LEU A 170 -15.86 0.62 10.00
CA LEU A 170 -14.93 0.12 11.02
C LEU A 170 -14.31 -1.23 10.62
N LEU A 171 -15.10 -2.14 10.07
CA LEU A 171 -14.58 -3.41 9.56
C LEU A 171 -13.54 -3.19 8.46
N TYR A 172 -13.81 -2.28 7.51
CA TYR A 172 -12.82 -1.94 6.48
C TYR A 172 -11.58 -1.23 7.02
N ILE A 173 -11.72 -0.33 8.00
CA ILE A 173 -10.56 0.31 8.66
C ILE A 173 -9.69 -0.77 9.30
N TYR A 174 -10.30 -1.73 9.98
CA TYR A 174 -9.59 -2.85 10.61
C TYR A 174 -8.88 -3.72 9.56
N LEU A 175 -9.61 -4.25 8.59
CA LEU A 175 -9.09 -5.16 7.57
C LEU A 175 -7.98 -4.52 6.73
N ILE A 176 -8.23 -3.32 6.20
CA ILE A 176 -7.29 -2.65 5.30
C ILE A 176 -6.02 -2.25 6.04
N ASN A 177 -6.13 -1.69 7.25
CA ASN A 177 -4.93 -1.30 7.99
C ASN A 177 -4.15 -2.51 8.49
N LEU A 178 -4.82 -3.59 8.91
CA LEU A 178 -4.12 -4.81 9.28
C LEU A 178 -3.37 -5.39 8.07
N LEU A 179 -4.00 -5.42 6.89
CA LEU A 179 -3.36 -5.85 5.65
C LEU A 179 -2.18 -4.97 5.27
N LEU A 180 -2.34 -3.65 5.29
CA LEU A 180 -1.27 -2.70 4.95
C LEU A 180 -0.08 -2.82 5.91
N GLY A 181 -0.34 -2.99 7.20
CA GLY A 181 0.71 -3.20 8.21
C GLY A 181 1.46 -4.52 8.00
N LEU A 182 0.75 -5.63 7.80
CA LEU A 182 1.36 -6.95 7.57
C LEU A 182 2.11 -7.01 6.23
N PHE A 183 1.54 -6.46 5.18
CA PHE A 183 2.20 -6.43 3.87
C PHE A 183 3.49 -5.61 3.90
N ASN A 184 3.47 -4.46 4.57
CA ASN A 184 4.69 -3.65 4.74
C ASN A 184 5.69 -4.26 5.72
N LEU A 185 5.36 -5.30 6.49
CA LEU A 185 6.33 -6.05 7.30
C LEU A 185 7.13 -7.09 6.50
N ILE A 186 6.74 -7.40 5.26
CA ILE A 186 7.47 -8.36 4.43
C ILE A 186 8.92 -7.86 4.25
N PRO A 187 9.95 -8.67 4.57
CA PRO A 187 11.35 -8.25 4.61
C PRO A 187 11.96 -8.17 3.19
N ILE A 188 11.36 -7.37 2.31
CA ILE A 188 11.76 -7.21 0.91
C ILE A 188 11.64 -5.74 0.55
N THR A 189 12.74 -5.10 0.14
CA THR A 189 12.68 -3.76 -0.47
C THR A 189 11.95 -3.83 -1.81
N PRO A 190 11.07 -2.87 -2.15
CA PRO A 190 10.94 -1.53 -1.56
C PRO A 190 10.08 -1.40 -0.29
N LEU A 191 9.46 -2.48 0.21
CA LEU A 191 8.59 -2.44 1.40
C LEU A 191 9.37 -2.07 2.66
N ASP A 192 8.66 -1.54 3.65
CA ASP A 192 9.23 -1.04 4.89
C ASP A 192 9.96 -2.11 5.70
N GLY A 193 9.46 -3.35 5.71
CA GLY A 193 10.06 -4.48 6.41
C GLY A 193 11.47 -4.77 5.90
N GLY A 194 11.70 -4.62 4.60
CA GLY A 194 13.04 -4.69 4.03
C GLY A 194 13.96 -3.58 4.54
N ARG A 195 13.44 -2.36 4.71
CA ARG A 195 14.18 -1.22 5.28
C ARG A 195 14.44 -1.40 6.79
N ILE A 196 13.53 -2.04 7.51
CA ILE A 196 13.74 -2.43 8.92
C ILE A 196 14.93 -3.38 9.00
N VAL A 197 14.94 -4.47 8.21
CA VAL A 197 16.08 -5.40 8.17
C VAL A 197 17.36 -4.66 7.77
N TYR A 198 17.30 -3.84 6.71
CA TYR A 198 18.43 -3.02 6.25
C TYR A 198 19.06 -2.19 7.38
N SER A 199 18.23 -1.56 8.22
CA SER A 199 18.66 -0.66 9.29
C SER A 199 19.57 -1.34 10.33
N PHE A 200 19.25 -2.57 10.72
CA PHE A 200 20.00 -3.35 11.71
C PHE A 200 21.09 -4.21 11.10
N SER A 201 21.07 -4.41 9.79
CA SER A 201 21.97 -5.33 9.12
C SER A 201 23.39 -4.79 8.91
N GLY A 202 24.34 -5.71 8.79
CA GLY A 202 25.73 -5.43 8.41
C GLY A 202 25.90 -5.15 6.91
N GLU A 203 27.11 -4.77 6.51
CA GLU A 203 27.43 -4.31 5.15
C GLU A 203 27.02 -5.31 4.05
N LYS A 204 27.34 -6.61 4.23
CA LYS A 204 26.99 -7.67 3.27
C LYS A 204 25.49 -7.76 2.98
N VAL A 205 24.65 -7.63 4.01
CA VAL A 205 23.20 -7.68 3.86
C VAL A 205 22.70 -6.41 3.17
N ARG A 206 23.25 -5.24 3.52
CA ARG A 206 22.91 -3.98 2.85
C ARG A 206 23.26 -4.00 1.37
N GLU A 207 24.41 -4.55 1.00
CA GLU A 207 24.77 -4.74 -0.41
C GLU A 207 23.78 -5.65 -1.14
N PHE A 208 23.36 -6.74 -0.50
CA PHE A 208 22.33 -7.62 -1.05
C PHE A 208 21.01 -6.87 -1.25
N TYR A 209 20.53 -6.14 -0.24
CA TYR A 209 19.31 -5.34 -0.32
C TYR A 209 19.39 -4.27 -1.42
N ASN A 210 20.51 -3.55 -1.54
CA ASN A 210 20.74 -2.58 -2.61
C ASN A 210 20.67 -3.24 -4.01
N LYS A 211 21.17 -4.47 -4.15
CA LYS A 211 21.11 -5.24 -5.41
C LYS A 211 19.70 -5.68 -5.76
N ILE A 212 18.90 -6.11 -4.78
CA ILE A 212 17.53 -6.58 -5.02
C ILE A 212 16.50 -5.45 -5.12
N GLU A 213 16.77 -4.26 -4.57
CA GLU A 213 15.82 -3.13 -4.55
C GLU A 213 15.31 -2.79 -5.96
N ARG A 214 16.20 -2.82 -6.97
CA ARG A 214 15.84 -2.60 -8.39
C ARG A 214 14.87 -3.64 -8.96
N TYR A 215 14.83 -4.85 -8.39
CA TYR A 215 13.94 -5.94 -8.76
C TYR A 215 12.78 -6.09 -7.77
N GLY A 216 12.73 -5.27 -6.72
CA GLY A 216 11.81 -5.45 -5.60
C GLY A 216 10.34 -5.49 -6.00
N ILE A 217 9.91 -4.62 -6.93
CA ILE A 217 8.54 -4.63 -7.47
C ILE A 217 8.23 -5.95 -8.19
N LEU A 218 9.18 -6.47 -8.98
CA LEU A 218 9.01 -7.75 -9.67
C LEU A 218 8.96 -8.92 -8.68
N ILE A 219 9.79 -8.90 -7.64
CA ILE A 219 9.81 -9.92 -6.58
C ILE A 219 8.46 -9.94 -5.86
N ILE A 220 7.94 -8.76 -5.47
CA ILE A 220 6.63 -8.64 -4.84
C ILE A 220 5.54 -9.19 -5.76
N PHE A 221 5.59 -8.88 -7.05
CA PHE A 221 4.62 -9.40 -8.01
C PHE A 221 4.65 -10.93 -8.10
N VAL A 222 5.83 -11.54 -8.19
CA VAL A 222 5.98 -13.01 -8.20
C VAL A 222 5.43 -13.61 -6.91
N ILE A 223 5.75 -13.03 -5.75
CA ILE A 223 5.25 -13.49 -4.46
C ILE A 223 3.73 -13.40 -4.37
N VAL A 224 3.14 -12.29 -4.79
CA VAL A 224 1.68 -12.11 -4.75
C VAL A 224 0.99 -13.03 -5.76
N TYR A 225 1.56 -13.21 -6.95
CA TYR A 225 0.96 -14.05 -7.99
C TYR A 225 0.96 -15.53 -7.60
N PHE A 226 2.14 -16.09 -7.31
CA PHE A 226 2.28 -17.51 -6.97
C PHE A 226 1.87 -17.84 -5.53
N GLY A 227 2.07 -16.90 -4.61
CA GLY A 227 1.73 -17.05 -3.20
C GLY A 227 0.35 -16.53 -2.83
N SER A 228 -0.45 -16.03 -3.78
CA SER A 228 -1.76 -15.41 -3.54
C SER A 228 -2.62 -16.20 -2.56
N SER A 229 -2.85 -17.49 -2.85
CA SER A 229 -3.66 -18.37 -2.01
C SER A 229 -3.10 -18.46 -0.59
N PHE A 230 -1.82 -18.79 -0.45
CA PHE A 230 -1.17 -18.92 0.87
C PHE A 230 -1.24 -17.60 1.66
N LEU A 231 -0.94 -16.48 1.02
CA LEU A 231 -1.00 -15.14 1.62
C LEU A 231 -2.43 -14.79 2.05
N THR A 232 -3.43 -15.10 1.22
CA THR A 232 -4.83 -14.84 1.58
C THR A 232 -5.27 -15.69 2.76
N HIS A 233 -4.93 -16.99 2.80
CA HIS A 233 -5.31 -17.87 3.90
C HIS A 233 -4.64 -17.43 5.20
N GLY A 234 -3.31 -17.21 5.19
CA GLY A 234 -2.59 -16.75 6.37
C GLY A 234 -3.06 -15.37 6.85
N PHE A 235 -3.39 -14.46 5.94
CA PHE A 235 -3.99 -13.17 6.30
C PHE A 235 -5.35 -13.35 6.98
N LEU A 236 -6.24 -14.18 6.43
CA LEU A 236 -7.56 -14.46 7.02
C LEU A 236 -7.44 -15.10 8.41
N GLU A 237 -6.50 -16.03 8.61
CA GLU A 237 -6.24 -16.62 9.93
C GLU A 237 -5.83 -15.55 10.96
N ILE A 238 -4.94 -14.62 10.58
CA ILE A 238 -4.52 -13.53 11.46
C ILE A 238 -5.70 -12.61 11.78
N VAL A 239 -6.50 -12.27 10.77
CA VAL A 239 -7.70 -11.43 10.93
C VAL A 239 -8.68 -12.08 11.90
N GLU A 240 -8.99 -13.36 11.71
CA GLU A 240 -9.90 -14.11 12.57
C GLU A 240 -9.34 -14.27 13.98
N PHE A 241 -8.05 -14.53 14.12
CA PHE A 241 -7.40 -14.63 15.43
C PHE A 241 -7.63 -13.35 16.25
N PHE A 242 -7.38 -12.18 15.68
CA PHE A 242 -7.57 -10.91 16.38
C PHE A 242 -9.06 -10.56 16.61
N LEU A 243 -9.96 -10.91 15.69
CA LEU A 243 -11.41 -10.77 15.91
C LEU A 243 -11.89 -11.65 17.07
N ARG A 244 -11.50 -12.93 17.09
CA ARG A 244 -11.82 -13.88 18.17
C ARG A 244 -11.23 -13.42 19.51
N LEU A 245 -9.99 -12.91 19.50
CA LEU A 245 -9.38 -12.32 20.69
C LEU A 245 -10.16 -11.12 21.22
N ALA A 246 -10.76 -10.33 20.32
CA ALA A 246 -11.67 -9.24 20.68
C ALA A 246 -13.06 -9.73 21.15
N GLY A 247 -13.36 -11.03 21.05
CA GLY A 247 -14.67 -11.61 21.36
C GLY A 247 -15.69 -11.47 20.22
N ILE A 248 -15.21 -11.25 18.99
CA ILE A 248 -16.03 -11.12 17.78
C ILE A 248 -15.91 -12.43 16.99
N ASN A 249 -16.97 -13.23 17.00
CA ASN A 249 -17.01 -14.51 16.28
C ASN A 249 -17.58 -14.31 14.87
N ILE A 250 -16.72 -13.98 13.91
CA ILE A 250 -17.04 -13.92 12.49
C ILE A 250 -16.14 -14.94 11.79
N SER A 251 -16.74 -15.85 11.02
CA SER A 251 -16.01 -16.72 10.09
C SER A 251 -15.87 -15.96 8.78
N LEU A 252 -14.64 -15.64 8.40
CA LEU A 252 -14.31 -15.03 7.11
C LEU A 252 -13.94 -16.10 6.06
N PHE A 253 -13.72 -17.34 6.48
CA PHE A 253 -13.74 -18.50 5.59
C PHE A 253 -15.17 -18.76 5.12
N LEU A 254 -15.45 -18.38 3.87
CA LEU A 254 -16.60 -18.80 3.05
C LEU A 254 -16.09 -19.58 1.84
#